data_AF-A0A7Z1MZ81-F1
#
_entry.id   AF-A0A7Z1MZ81-F1
#
_cell.length_a   1.000
_cell.length_b   1.000
_cell.length_c   1.000
_cell.angle_alpha   90.00
_cell.angle_beta   90.00
_cell.angle_gamma   90.00
#
_symmetry.space_group_name_H-M   'P 1'
#
loop_
_entity.id
_entity.type
_entity.pdbx_description
1 polymer ?
#
loop_
_entity_poly.entity_id
_entity_poly.type
_entity_poly.pdbx_seq_one_letter_code
_entity_poly.pdbx_strand_id
1 'polypeptide(L)'
;GTSLDAMVVVSKLKSNGIHITMQDVYQFKTVRYIANHTEKRQALPEVVLPDHLPQLQSLVERRYQLKSQHLTQSALGHVLLTGATGFLGAYLIDEMQDDADQITCIVRGHDINQAKTNLENNLNCYFDTAHVDKLMKHIDIILADLSELDHLIIDSAIDTIIHAGARTDHFGDDETFFDVNVRSTQALIDLAKNKKAKLIYISTISVGT
;
A
#
# COMPACT_ATOMS: atom_id res chain seq x y z
N GLY A 1 -9.93 24.40 0.48
CA GLY A 1 -8.52 24.41 0.90
C GLY A 1 -7.87 23.12 0.44
N THR A 2 -6.59 23.17 0.15
CA THR A 2 -5.71 22.03 -0.14
C THR A 2 -5.21 21.39 1.15
N SER A 3 -4.49 20.27 1.06
CA SER A 3 -3.79 19.65 2.18
C SER A 3 -2.74 20.56 2.82
N LEU A 4 -2.14 21.46 2.02
CA LEU A 4 -1.22 22.47 2.53
C LEU A 4 -1.95 23.51 3.39
N ASP A 5 -3.13 23.94 2.96
CA ASP A 5 -3.96 24.89 3.72
C ASP A 5 -4.41 24.27 5.05
N ALA A 6 -4.76 22.98 5.05
CA ALA A 6 -5.10 22.24 6.26
C ALA A 6 -3.93 22.19 7.26
N MET A 7 -2.68 21.97 6.80
CA MET A 7 -1.49 22.03 7.67
C MET A 7 -1.30 23.41 8.30
N VAL A 8 -1.53 24.48 7.54
CA VAL A 8 -1.44 25.85 8.05
C VAL A 8 -2.49 26.08 9.15
N VAL A 9 -3.73 25.61 8.95
CA VAL A 9 -4.81 25.70 9.94
C VAL A 9 -4.45 24.93 11.21
N VAL A 10 -4.00 23.68 11.11
CA VAL A 10 -3.58 22.86 12.26
C VAL A 10 -2.45 23.54 13.03
N SER A 11 -1.43 24.02 12.32
CA SER A 11 -0.29 24.73 12.93
C SER A 11 -0.75 25.99 13.68
N LYS A 12 -1.62 26.78 13.06
CA LYS A 12 -2.14 28.01 13.68
C LYS A 12 -3.00 27.72 14.90
N LEU A 13 -3.88 26.72 14.85
CA LEU A 13 -4.72 26.34 15.98
C LEU A 13 -3.88 25.81 17.15
N LYS A 14 -2.87 24.97 16.88
CA LYS A 14 -1.90 24.51 17.89
C LYS A 14 -1.17 25.67 18.55
N SER A 15 -0.74 26.68 17.78
CA SER A 15 -0.09 27.89 18.33
C SER A 15 -0.99 28.73 19.23
N ASN A 16 -2.32 28.53 19.16
CA ASN A 16 -3.32 29.18 20.01
C ASN A 16 -3.87 28.24 21.11
N GLY A 17 -3.20 27.12 21.39
CA GLY A 17 -3.58 26.16 22.44
C GLY A 17 -4.69 25.19 22.04
N ILE A 18 -5.20 25.25 20.81
CA ILE A 18 -6.23 24.34 20.30
C ILE A 18 -5.52 23.16 19.61
N HIS A 19 -5.55 22.01 20.27
CA HIS A 19 -4.87 20.82 19.79
C HIS A 19 -5.80 20.03 18.87
N ILE A 20 -5.58 20.17 17.57
CA ILE A 20 -6.21 19.31 16.56
C ILE A 20 -5.14 18.62 15.72
N THR A 21 -5.51 17.50 15.12
CA THR A 21 -4.71 16.77 14.15
C THR A 21 -5.09 17.17 12.73
N MET A 22 -4.29 16.73 11.74
CA MET A 22 -4.70 16.85 10.35
C MET A 22 -5.98 16.06 10.11
N GLN A 23 -6.09 14.85 10.65
CA GLN A 23 -7.27 13.99 10.51
C GLN A 23 -8.56 14.71 10.96
N ASP A 24 -8.52 15.45 12.07
CA ASP A 24 -9.66 16.22 12.56
C ASP A 24 -10.18 17.23 11.52
N VAL A 25 -9.30 17.89 10.77
CA VAL A 25 -9.69 18.88 9.75
C VAL A 25 -10.45 18.23 8.59
N TYR A 26 -10.10 16.99 8.25
CA TYR A 26 -10.73 16.27 7.14
C TYR A 26 -11.97 15.51 7.55
N GLN A 27 -11.97 14.95 8.76
CA GLN A 27 -13.15 14.29 9.33
C GLN A 27 -14.24 15.33 9.64
N PHE A 28 -13.85 16.45 10.22
CA PHE A 28 -14.76 17.52 10.64
C PHE A 28 -14.62 18.71 9.68
N LYS A 29 -15.13 18.56 8.47
CA LYS A 29 -15.00 19.51 7.32
C LYS A 29 -15.56 20.93 7.56
N THR A 30 -16.04 21.27 8.75
CA THR A 30 -16.53 22.62 9.09
C THR A 30 -16.04 23.08 10.46
N VAL A 31 -15.87 24.40 10.61
CA VAL A 31 -15.51 25.05 11.89
C VAL A 31 -16.44 24.61 13.03
N ARG A 32 -17.73 24.42 12.75
CA ARG A 32 -18.72 23.97 13.74
C ARG A 32 -18.40 22.57 14.27
N TYR A 33 -18.04 21.64 13.39
CA TYR A 33 -17.73 20.27 13.80
C TYR A 33 -16.37 20.19 14.52
N ILE A 34 -15.37 20.93 14.05
CA ILE A 34 -14.06 21.01 14.72
C ILE A 34 -14.24 21.56 16.15
N ALA A 35 -14.99 22.67 16.31
CA ALA A 35 -15.25 23.26 17.62
C ALA A 35 -15.96 22.27 18.57
N ASN A 36 -17.02 21.61 18.09
CA ASN A 36 -17.75 20.60 18.86
C ASN A 36 -16.86 19.43 19.29
N HIS A 37 -15.92 18.98 18.44
CA HIS A 37 -15.01 17.89 18.74
C HIS A 37 -13.88 18.32 19.69
N THR A 38 -13.37 19.55 19.58
CA THR A 38 -12.37 20.06 20.52
C THR A 38 -12.93 20.27 21.93
N GLU A 39 -14.21 20.63 22.06
CA GLU A 39 -14.90 20.80 23.34
C GLU A 39 -15.30 19.47 23.98
N LYS A 40 -15.74 18.52 23.15
CA LYS A 40 -16.04 17.15 23.55
C LYS A 40 -14.91 16.27 23.06
N ARG A 41 -13.82 16.11 23.83
CA ARG A 41 -12.78 15.09 23.55
C ARG A 41 -13.45 13.73 23.34
N GLN A 42 -13.87 13.43 22.12
CA GLN A 42 -14.40 12.14 21.77
C GLN A 42 -13.22 11.20 21.80
N ALA A 43 -13.38 10.08 22.52
CA ALA A 43 -12.40 9.02 22.49
C ALA A 43 -12.11 8.67 21.03
N LEU A 44 -10.84 8.38 20.72
CA LEU A 44 -10.47 7.81 19.42
C LEU A 44 -11.40 6.62 19.13
N PRO A 45 -11.79 6.41 17.86
CA PRO A 45 -12.62 5.27 17.50
C PRO A 45 -12.00 3.98 18.05
N GLU A 46 -12.80 3.21 18.77
CA GLU A 46 -12.36 1.96 19.39
C GLU A 46 -12.01 0.97 18.26
N VAL A 47 -10.73 0.62 18.15
CA VAL A 47 -10.28 -0.39 17.18
C VAL A 47 -10.75 -1.74 17.67
N VAL A 48 -11.68 -2.35 16.92
CA VAL A 48 -12.15 -3.71 17.20
C VAL A 48 -11.01 -4.67 16.88
N LEU A 49 -10.41 -5.24 17.94
CA LEU A 49 -9.37 -6.24 17.82
C LEU A 49 -10.00 -7.62 17.62
N PRO A 50 -9.40 -8.51 16.80
CA PRO A 50 -9.88 -9.86 16.67
C PRO A 50 -9.76 -10.65 17.98
N ASP A 51 -10.73 -11.51 18.30
CA ASP A 51 -10.71 -12.39 19.48
C ASP A 51 -9.44 -13.26 19.55
N HIS A 52 -8.83 -13.52 18.38
CA HIS A 52 -7.65 -14.36 18.24
C HIS A 52 -6.32 -13.59 18.20
N LEU A 53 -6.31 -12.32 18.63
CA LEU A 53 -5.10 -11.51 18.71
C LEU A 53 -3.98 -12.18 19.55
N PRO A 54 -4.25 -12.82 20.70
CA PRO A 54 -3.19 -13.51 21.47
C PRO A 54 -2.51 -14.63 20.69
N GLN A 55 -3.25 -15.36 19.84
CA GLN A 55 -2.68 -16.39 18.98
C GLN A 55 -1.78 -15.77 17.90
N LEU A 56 -2.18 -14.64 17.29
CA LEU A 56 -1.37 -13.94 16.30
C LEU A 56 -0.05 -13.44 16.91
N GLN A 57 -0.10 -12.83 18.10
CA GLN A 57 1.10 -12.39 18.83
C GLN A 57 2.03 -13.56 19.12
N SER A 58 1.49 -14.67 19.61
CA SER A 58 2.26 -15.89 19.90
C SER A 58 2.96 -16.47 18.65
N LEU A 59 2.32 -16.39 17.48
CA LEU A 59 2.92 -16.83 16.22
C LEU A 59 4.12 -15.96 15.82
N VAL A 60 4.00 -14.64 15.97
CA VAL A 60 5.09 -13.70 15.67
C VAL A 60 6.26 -13.88 16.64
N GLU A 61 5.98 -13.97 17.95
CA GLU A 61 7.01 -14.21 18.97
C GLU A 61 7.78 -15.49 18.72
N ARG A 62 7.07 -16.58 18.42
CA ARG A 62 7.70 -17.85 18.06
C ARG A 62 8.61 -17.69 16.85
N ARG A 63 8.15 -17.00 15.80
CA ARG A 63 8.95 -16.78 14.58
C ARG A 63 10.19 -15.94 14.86
N TYR A 64 10.08 -14.91 15.70
CA TYR A 64 11.18 -14.02 16.08
C TYR A 64 12.29 -14.77 16.85
N GLN A 65 11.91 -15.76 17.68
CA GLN A 65 12.86 -16.57 18.44
C GLN A 65 13.55 -17.66 17.59
N LEU A 66 13.06 -17.97 16.39
CA LEU A 66 13.70 -18.95 15.50
C LEU A 66 15.05 -18.42 15.04
N LYS A 67 16.12 -19.04 15.53
CA LYS A 67 17.46 -18.90 14.95
C LYS A 67 17.50 -19.69 13.65
N SER A 68 17.54 -19.02 12.50
CA SER A 68 17.71 -19.68 11.20
C SER A 68 19.08 -20.36 11.15
N GLN A 69 19.12 -21.69 11.23
CA GLN A 69 20.38 -22.46 11.21
C GLN A 69 20.83 -22.81 9.79
N HIS A 70 19.91 -22.80 8.82
CA HIS A 70 20.20 -23.05 7.41
C HIS A 70 19.35 -22.11 6.53
N LEU A 71 20.03 -21.20 5.82
CA LEU A 71 19.39 -20.34 4.83
C LEU A 71 19.41 -21.07 3.48
N THR A 72 18.25 -21.20 2.87
CA THR A 72 18.10 -21.71 1.51
C THR A 72 17.58 -20.58 0.63
N GLN A 73 18.22 -20.36 -0.52
CA GLN A 73 17.73 -19.41 -1.52
C GLN A 73 16.54 -20.02 -2.25
N SER A 74 15.44 -19.26 -2.33
CA SER A 74 14.26 -19.59 -3.13
C SER A 74 14.14 -18.59 -4.27
N ALA A 75 13.90 -19.05 -5.49
CA ALA A 75 13.63 -18.18 -6.63
C ALA A 75 12.35 -17.35 -6.40
N LEU A 76 12.28 -16.16 -7.02
CA LEU A 76 11.08 -15.31 -6.99
C LEU A 76 9.98 -15.84 -7.92
N GLY A 77 10.37 -16.46 -9.03
CA GLY A 77 9.45 -16.97 -10.05
C GLY A 77 8.71 -15.83 -10.75
N HIS A 78 7.44 -16.07 -11.09
CA HIS A 78 6.54 -15.03 -11.60
C HIS A 78 6.04 -14.14 -10.46
N VAL A 79 6.45 -12.87 -10.48
CA VAL A 79 6.11 -11.85 -9.49
C VAL A 79 4.89 -11.02 -9.93
N LEU A 80 3.87 -10.94 -9.08
CA LEU A 80 2.81 -9.93 -9.16
C LEU A 80 3.16 -8.75 -8.24
N LEU A 81 3.28 -7.55 -8.79
CA LEU A 81 3.61 -6.34 -8.03
C LEU A 81 2.45 -5.35 -8.04
N THR A 82 2.04 -4.88 -6.87
CA THR A 82 1.22 -3.67 -6.75
C THR A 82 2.07 -2.47 -6.32
N GLY A 83 1.62 -1.25 -6.65
CA GLY A 83 2.35 -0.03 -6.31
C GLY A 83 3.53 0.27 -7.22
N ALA A 84 3.59 -0.36 -8.40
CA ALA A 84 4.63 -0.20 -9.42
C ALA A 84 4.83 1.27 -9.87
N THR A 85 3.76 2.08 -9.84
CA THR A 85 3.79 3.51 -10.17
C THR A 85 4.13 4.41 -8.96
N GLY A 86 4.60 3.83 -7.86
CA GLY A 86 5.10 4.56 -6.69
C GLY A 86 6.63 4.57 -6.63
N PHE A 87 7.17 5.32 -5.67
CA PHE A 87 8.62 5.41 -5.43
C PHE A 87 9.25 4.04 -5.17
N LEU A 88 8.78 3.32 -4.14
CA LEU A 88 9.34 2.00 -3.80
C LEU A 88 9.12 0.98 -4.93
N GLY A 89 7.97 1.04 -5.61
CA GLY A 89 7.66 0.13 -6.71
C GLY A 89 8.66 0.23 -7.87
N ALA A 90 9.09 1.44 -8.23
CA ALA A 90 10.10 1.65 -9.27
C ALA A 90 11.42 0.93 -8.95
N TYR A 91 11.92 1.07 -7.72
CA TYR A 91 13.14 0.40 -7.29
C TYR A 91 12.97 -1.11 -7.10
N LEU A 92 11.80 -1.59 -6.68
CA LEU A 92 11.55 -3.03 -6.62
C LEU A 92 11.61 -3.66 -8.01
N ILE A 93 11.06 -3.00 -9.03
CA ILE A 93 11.15 -3.47 -10.42
C ILE A 93 12.60 -3.58 -10.86
N ASP A 94 13.39 -2.54 -10.60
CA ASP A 94 14.80 -2.48 -10.97
C ASP A 94 15.62 -3.60 -10.31
N GLU A 95 15.47 -3.76 -9.00
CA GLU A 95 16.23 -4.76 -8.22
C GLU A 95 15.83 -6.20 -8.56
N MET A 96 14.58 -6.46 -8.95
CA MET A 96 14.10 -7.82 -9.24
C MET A 96 14.28 -8.25 -10.69
N GLN A 97 14.69 -7.36 -11.59
CA GLN A 97 14.70 -7.62 -13.04
C GLN A 97 15.52 -8.88 -13.42
N ASP A 98 16.59 -9.17 -12.68
CA ASP A 98 17.55 -10.24 -12.97
C ASP A 98 17.27 -11.51 -12.11
N ASP A 99 16.40 -11.41 -11.11
CA ASP A 99 16.08 -12.50 -10.15
C ASP A 99 14.66 -13.08 -10.32
N ALA A 100 13.76 -12.37 -10.99
CA ALA A 100 12.40 -12.80 -11.30
C ALA A 100 12.31 -13.39 -12.72
N ASP A 101 11.53 -14.46 -12.89
CA ASP A 101 11.30 -15.05 -14.21
C ASP A 101 10.40 -14.15 -15.08
N GLN A 102 9.46 -13.46 -14.42
CA GLN A 102 8.53 -12.51 -15.02
C GLN A 102 8.04 -11.54 -13.96
N ILE A 103 7.88 -10.26 -14.32
CA ILE A 103 7.25 -9.25 -13.47
C ILE A 103 5.93 -8.82 -14.12
N THR A 104 4.84 -8.92 -13.37
CA THR A 104 3.52 -8.39 -13.77
C THR A 104 3.10 -7.31 -12.80
N CYS A 105 2.92 -6.09 -13.30
CA CYS A 105 2.54 -4.93 -12.51
C CYS A 105 1.04 -4.69 -12.61
N ILE A 106 0.38 -4.56 -11.46
CA ILE A 106 -0.99 -4.01 -11.40
C ILE A 106 -0.88 -2.49 -11.47
N VAL A 107 -1.42 -1.92 -12.53
CA VAL A 107 -1.36 -0.48 -12.80
C VAL A 107 -2.74 0.04 -13.17
N ARG A 108 -3.13 1.15 -12.53
CA ARG A 108 -4.37 1.84 -12.85
C ARG A 108 -4.26 2.64 -14.14
N GLY A 109 -5.26 2.50 -14.99
CA GLY A 109 -5.42 3.32 -16.19
C GLY A 109 -6.82 3.11 -16.78
N HIS A 110 -7.16 3.95 -17.76
CA HIS A 110 -8.34 3.78 -18.61
C HIS A 110 -8.17 2.59 -19.57
N ASP A 111 -6.94 2.37 -20.01
CA ASP A 111 -6.55 1.27 -20.89
C ASP A 111 -5.08 0.89 -20.67
N ILE A 112 -4.65 -0.20 -21.31
CA ILE A 112 -3.28 -0.74 -21.19
C ILE A 112 -2.23 0.27 -21.68
N ASN A 113 -2.52 1.06 -22.71
CA ASN A 113 -1.54 2.04 -23.21
C ASN A 113 -1.32 3.15 -22.19
N GLN A 114 -2.39 3.67 -21.58
CA GLN A 114 -2.28 4.66 -20.53
C GLN A 114 -1.56 4.09 -19.30
N ALA A 115 -1.88 2.86 -18.88
CA ALA A 115 -1.22 2.21 -17.76
C ALA A 115 0.29 2.02 -18.02
N LYS A 116 0.66 1.61 -19.24
CA LYS A 116 2.05 1.51 -19.69
C LYS A 116 2.77 2.85 -19.63
N THR A 117 2.17 3.89 -20.21
CA THR A 117 2.72 5.25 -20.18
C THR A 117 2.89 5.76 -18.75
N ASN A 118 1.93 5.50 -17.85
CA ASN A 118 2.03 5.89 -16.45
C ASN A 118 3.21 5.21 -15.74
N LEU A 119 3.39 3.91 -15.96
CA LEU A 119 4.52 3.17 -15.39
C LEU A 119 5.86 3.65 -15.96
N GLU A 120 5.94 3.79 -17.28
CA GLU A 120 7.14 4.26 -17.97
C GLU A 120 7.54 5.67 -17.54
N ASN A 121 6.57 6.59 -17.41
CA ASN A 121 6.82 7.94 -16.91
C ASN A 121 7.33 7.91 -15.46
N ASN A 122 6.78 7.05 -14.60
CA ASN A 122 7.25 6.90 -13.23
C ASN A 122 8.70 6.37 -13.19
N LEU A 123 9.02 5.34 -13.98
CA LEU A 123 10.38 4.79 -14.06
C LEU A 123 11.38 5.83 -14.59
N ASN A 124 11.02 6.62 -15.60
CA ASN A 124 11.86 7.69 -16.13
C ASN A 124 12.10 8.84 -15.13
N CYS A 125 11.36 8.91 -14.02
CA CYS A 125 11.66 9.85 -12.94
C CYS A 125 12.87 9.41 -12.09
N TYR A 126 13.23 8.13 -12.13
CA TYR A 126 14.27 7.53 -11.27
C TYR A 126 15.46 6.96 -12.05
N PHE A 127 15.25 6.56 -13.31
CA PHE A 127 16.25 5.89 -14.14
C PHE A 127 16.37 6.54 -15.52
N ASP A 128 17.49 6.31 -16.20
CA ASP A 128 17.66 6.79 -17.57
C ASP A 128 16.79 6.00 -18.57
N THR A 129 16.45 6.63 -19.69
CA THR A 129 15.53 6.07 -20.68
C THR A 129 16.00 4.74 -21.27
N ALA A 130 17.30 4.55 -21.47
CA ALA A 130 17.83 3.31 -22.03
C ALA A 130 17.63 2.13 -21.07
N HIS A 131 17.78 2.38 -19.76
CA HIS A 131 17.49 1.41 -18.73
C HIS A 131 15.99 1.14 -18.59
N VAL A 132 15.15 2.19 -18.63
CA VAL A 132 13.68 2.02 -18.62
C VAL A 132 13.20 1.18 -19.81
N ASP A 133 13.74 1.41 -21.02
CA ASP A 133 13.44 0.60 -22.20
C ASP A 133 13.81 -0.88 -22.03
N LYS A 134 14.86 -1.18 -21.24
CA LYS A 134 15.24 -2.56 -20.90
C LYS A 134 14.21 -3.15 -19.92
N LEU A 135 13.90 -2.44 -18.84
CA LEU A 135 12.93 -2.88 -17.83
C LEU A 135 11.56 -3.17 -18.46
N MET A 136 11.04 -2.25 -19.27
CA MET A 136 9.71 -2.34 -19.86
C MET A 136 9.54 -3.51 -20.86
N LYS A 137 10.63 -4.14 -21.32
CA LYS A 137 10.55 -5.35 -22.17
C LYS A 137 10.16 -6.61 -21.41
N HIS A 138 10.38 -6.62 -20.09
CA HIS A 138 10.18 -7.77 -19.22
C HIS A 138 9.06 -7.55 -18.21
N ILE A 139 8.25 -6.51 -18.40
CA ILE A 139 7.13 -6.17 -17.53
C ILE A 139 5.81 -6.34 -18.30
N ASP A 140 4.96 -7.20 -17.76
CA ASP A 140 3.56 -7.29 -18.13
C ASP A 140 2.71 -6.35 -17.27
N ILE A 141 1.60 -5.86 -17.82
CA ILE A 141 0.70 -4.95 -17.12
C ILE A 141 -0.69 -5.55 -17.05
N ILE A 142 -1.25 -5.58 -15.85
CA ILE A 142 -2.65 -5.84 -15.59
C ILE A 142 -3.32 -4.53 -15.22
N LEU A 143 -4.41 -4.20 -15.94
CA LEU A 143 -5.22 -3.03 -15.69
C LEU A 143 -6.17 -3.27 -14.52
N ALA A 144 -5.87 -2.72 -13.34
CA ALA A 144 -6.76 -2.75 -12.18
C ALA A 144 -6.42 -1.64 -11.16
N ASP A 145 -7.42 -1.17 -10.41
CA ASP A 145 -7.22 -0.38 -9.18
C ASP A 145 -7.16 -1.32 -7.95
N LEU A 146 -6.54 -0.87 -6.87
CA LEU A 146 -6.55 -1.58 -5.58
C LEU A 146 -7.98 -1.86 -5.09
N SER A 147 -8.95 -0.97 -5.39
CA SER A 147 -10.35 -1.18 -5.03
C SER A 147 -11.07 -2.30 -5.79
N GLU A 148 -10.44 -2.86 -6.82
CA GLU A 148 -11.06 -3.86 -7.72
C GLU A 148 -10.41 -5.24 -7.60
N LEU A 149 -9.43 -5.40 -6.71
CA LEU A 149 -8.66 -6.66 -6.60
C LEU A 149 -9.52 -7.85 -6.15
N ASP A 150 -10.62 -7.63 -5.43
CA ASP A 150 -11.56 -8.68 -5.01
C ASP A 150 -12.14 -9.47 -6.21
N HIS A 151 -12.14 -8.87 -7.40
CA HIS A 151 -12.68 -9.45 -8.63
C HIS A 151 -11.60 -9.79 -9.66
N LEU A 152 -10.33 -9.63 -9.29
CA LEU A 152 -9.23 -9.82 -10.22
C LEU A 152 -9.00 -11.31 -10.48
N ILE A 153 -9.18 -11.71 -11.74
CA ILE A 153 -8.88 -13.07 -12.21
C ILE A 153 -7.58 -13.01 -12.99
N ILE A 154 -6.59 -13.76 -12.52
CA ILE A 154 -5.30 -13.92 -13.17
C ILE A 154 -5.15 -15.39 -13.56
N ASP A 155 -5.10 -15.68 -14.85
CA ASP A 155 -4.99 -17.07 -15.33
C ASP A 155 -3.57 -17.61 -15.25
N SER A 156 -2.56 -16.74 -15.33
CA SER A 156 -1.15 -17.13 -15.23
C SER A 156 -0.82 -17.73 -13.85
N ALA A 157 0.26 -18.52 -13.81
CA ALA A 157 0.89 -18.86 -12.54
C ALA A 157 1.39 -17.58 -11.87
N ILE A 158 1.42 -17.56 -10.54
CA ILE A 158 2.05 -16.49 -9.75
C ILE A 158 2.74 -17.19 -8.60
N ASP A 159 4.05 -16.98 -8.47
CA ASP A 159 4.87 -17.61 -7.42
C ASP A 159 5.06 -16.66 -6.24
N THR A 160 5.16 -15.36 -6.50
CA THR A 160 5.34 -14.32 -5.49
C THR A 160 4.41 -13.13 -5.74
N ILE A 161 3.74 -12.65 -4.70
CA ILE A 161 2.98 -11.41 -4.69
C ILE A 161 3.69 -10.42 -3.78
N ILE A 162 4.03 -9.24 -4.32
CA ILE A 162 4.61 -8.14 -3.56
C ILE A 162 3.58 -7.00 -3.53
N HIS A 163 3.05 -6.74 -2.35
CA HIS A 163 2.07 -5.68 -2.12
C HIS A 163 2.78 -4.44 -1.57
N ALA A 164 3.19 -3.54 -2.48
CA ALA A 164 3.78 -2.24 -2.15
C ALA A 164 2.84 -1.05 -2.44
N GLY A 165 1.69 -1.31 -3.04
CA GLY A 165 0.66 -0.29 -3.29
C GLY A 165 -0.16 -0.01 -2.05
N ALA A 166 -0.31 1.26 -1.72
CA ALA A 166 -1.29 1.75 -0.76
C ALA A 166 -1.95 2.99 -1.35
N ARG A 167 -3.25 3.21 -1.09
CA ARG A 167 -3.77 4.57 -1.19
C ARG A 167 -3.18 5.37 -0.04
N THR A 168 -2.45 6.43 -0.37
CA THR A 168 -1.81 7.34 0.58
C THR A 168 -2.40 8.75 0.50
N ASP A 169 -3.58 8.90 -0.12
CA ASP A 169 -4.35 10.15 -0.04
C ASP A 169 -4.68 10.35 1.44
N HIS A 170 -3.80 11.07 2.13
CA HIS A 170 -3.63 10.92 3.57
C HIS A 170 -4.82 11.39 4.41
N PHE A 171 -5.94 11.80 3.81
CA PHE A 171 -7.03 12.43 4.54
C PHE A 171 -8.39 12.43 3.80
N GLY A 172 -8.92 11.25 3.48
CA GLY A 172 -10.31 11.04 3.05
C GLY A 172 -11.21 10.58 4.21
N ASP A 173 -12.54 10.53 4.01
CA ASP A 173 -13.47 9.99 5.02
C ASP A 173 -13.05 8.56 5.42
N ASP A 174 -12.75 8.38 6.71
CA ASP A 174 -12.02 7.22 7.29
C ASP A 174 -12.55 5.85 6.82
N GLU A 175 -13.86 5.72 6.62
CA GLU A 175 -14.50 4.46 6.22
C GLU A 175 -14.10 4.01 4.81
N THR A 176 -14.03 4.92 3.84
CA THR A 176 -13.71 4.55 2.44
C THR A 176 -12.22 4.29 2.21
N PHE A 177 -11.34 4.91 3.02
CA PHE A 177 -9.89 4.77 2.91
C PHE A 177 -9.40 3.47 3.53
N PHE A 178 -9.84 3.19 4.76
CA PHE A 178 -9.50 1.95 5.45
C PHE A 178 -10.00 0.74 4.64
N ASP A 179 -11.18 0.86 4.02
CA ASP A 179 -11.78 -0.20 3.21
C ASP A 179 -10.89 -0.60 2.03
N VAL A 180 -10.32 0.35 1.28
CA VAL A 180 -9.54 -0.01 0.08
C VAL A 180 -8.21 -0.70 0.44
N ASN A 181 -7.43 -0.17 1.38
CA ASN A 181 -6.13 -0.77 1.73
C ASN A 181 -6.32 -2.14 2.41
N VAL A 182 -7.32 -2.29 3.27
CA VAL A 182 -7.62 -3.57 3.94
C VAL A 182 -8.21 -4.58 2.96
N ARG A 183 -9.20 -4.20 2.13
CA ARG A 183 -9.80 -5.12 1.15
C ARG A 183 -8.83 -5.53 0.08
N SER A 184 -8.04 -4.60 -0.46
CA SER A 184 -6.99 -4.95 -1.44
C SER A 184 -5.97 -5.94 -0.86
N THR A 185 -5.57 -5.75 0.40
CA THR A 185 -4.71 -6.72 1.10
C THR A 185 -5.40 -8.08 1.26
N GLN A 186 -6.67 -8.10 1.64
CA GLN A 186 -7.46 -9.33 1.77
C GLN A 186 -7.58 -10.08 0.44
N ALA A 187 -7.89 -9.37 -0.65
CA ALA A 187 -7.93 -9.93 -2.00
C ALA A 187 -6.62 -10.61 -2.39
N LEU A 188 -5.49 -9.94 -2.11
CA LEU A 188 -4.16 -10.47 -2.40
C LEU A 188 -3.79 -11.67 -1.52
N ILE A 189 -4.25 -11.72 -0.27
CA ILE A 189 -4.12 -12.89 0.60
C ILE A 189 -4.87 -14.08 0.00
N ASP A 190 -6.10 -13.87 -0.48
CA ASP A 190 -6.91 -14.95 -1.04
C ASP A 190 -6.38 -15.41 -2.39
N LEU A 191 -5.89 -14.47 -3.22
CA LEU A 191 -5.15 -14.80 -4.45
C LEU A 191 -3.88 -15.61 -4.13
N ALA A 192 -3.09 -15.20 -3.14
CA ALA A 192 -1.88 -15.92 -2.74
C ALA A 192 -2.19 -17.36 -2.30
N LYS A 193 -3.26 -17.56 -1.50
CA LYS A 193 -3.70 -18.91 -1.09
C LYS A 193 -4.12 -19.74 -2.31
N ASN A 194 -4.91 -19.16 -3.22
CA ASN A 194 -5.41 -19.86 -4.41
C ASN A 194 -4.28 -20.28 -5.34
N LYS A 195 -3.26 -19.43 -5.51
CA LYS A 195 -2.09 -19.69 -6.35
C LYS A 195 -0.98 -20.45 -5.62
N LYS A 196 -1.08 -20.63 -4.31
CA LYS A 196 0.01 -21.11 -3.43
C LYS A 196 1.27 -20.24 -3.52
N ALA A 197 1.08 -18.94 -3.75
CA ALA A 197 2.13 -17.96 -3.90
C ALA A 197 2.63 -17.46 -2.53
N LYS A 198 3.88 -16.99 -2.51
CA LYS A 198 4.43 -16.25 -1.38
C LYS A 198 3.86 -14.83 -1.38
N LEU A 199 3.29 -14.38 -0.28
CA LEU A 199 2.87 -12.97 -0.12
C LEU A 199 3.92 -12.19 0.68
N ILE A 200 4.38 -11.08 0.12
CA ILE A 200 5.25 -10.10 0.78
C ILE A 200 4.46 -8.79 0.89
N TYR A 201 4.05 -8.47 2.11
CA TYR A 201 3.35 -7.22 2.42
C TYR A 201 4.33 -6.16 2.89
N ILE A 202 4.32 -5.00 2.25
CA ILE A 202 5.11 -3.84 2.68
C ILE A 202 4.25 -2.99 3.61
N SER A 203 4.72 -2.81 4.85
CA SER A 203 4.09 -1.99 5.88
C SER A 203 4.93 -0.74 6.19
N THR A 204 4.42 0.10 7.08
CA THR A 204 5.12 1.26 7.64
C THR A 204 5.41 1.05 9.12
N ILE A 205 6.57 1.53 9.60
CA ILE A 205 6.91 1.51 11.02
C ILE A 205 5.97 2.37 11.88
N SER A 206 5.28 3.34 11.28
CA SER A 206 4.36 4.25 11.98
C SER A 206 3.12 3.56 12.56
N VAL A 207 2.88 2.28 12.26
CA VAL A 207 1.79 1.50 12.87
C VAL A 207 2.05 1.20 14.36
N GLY A 208 3.30 1.26 14.81
CA GLY A 208 3.71 0.90 16.18
C GLY A 208 4.20 2.07 17.04
N THR A 209 4.00 3.31 16.59
CA THR A 209 4.39 4.56 17.29
C THR A 209 3.18 5.27 17.84
#